data_AF-F8DZX0-F1
#
_entry.id   AF-F8DZX0-F1
#
_cell.length_a   1.000
_cell.length_b   1.000
_cell.length_c   1.000
_cell.angle_alpha   90.00
_cell.angle_beta   90.00
_cell.angle_gamma   90.00
#
_symmetry.space_group_name_H-M   'P 1'
#
loop_
_entity.id
_entity.type
_entity.pdbx_description
1 polymer ?
#
loop_
_entity_poly.entity_id
_entity_poly.type
_entity_poly.pdbx_seq_one_letter_code
_entity_poly.pdbx_strand_id
1 'polypeptide(L)'
;MSQIDVKKQVDHVFSIANSLRGTYQADKYKDVIIPMTIIRRLECALEETKDAVCTVYEQDDSTPDAILKQVSGYPFYNTSRYTLEKLLAEPAQLHRNLKTYLEAFSPNIRMILDKNEGLDFFTQIDKMHKGSRLTGVVRKFSELDLAPERINNVAMGYMFEELIRRFSENAEAGDHYTPREVVRLLVRLGLAEGSEDLFEPGKNINVADQMGDCSSALSGWLVEHDPCVRQRGTFAWRASCQ
;
A
#
# COMPACT_ATOMS: atom_id res chain seq x y z
N MET A 1 5.74 -19.69 -4.10
CA MET A 1 6.31 -19.44 -2.77
C MET A 1 5.20 -19.62 -1.77
N SER A 2 5.40 -20.54 -0.82
CA SER A 2 4.35 -21.11 0.04
C SER A 2 3.71 -20.08 0.97
N GLN A 3 2.39 -20.13 1.08
CA GLN A 3 1.48 -19.41 2.00
C GLN A 3 1.97 -19.32 3.47
N ILE A 4 2.95 -20.14 3.85
CA ILE A 4 3.57 -20.26 5.17
C ILE A 4 4.39 -19.02 5.58
N ASP A 5 4.97 -18.27 4.64
CA ASP A 5 5.81 -17.10 4.98
C ASP A 5 4.99 -15.81 5.19
N VAL A 6 3.97 -15.63 4.35
CA VAL A 6 3.00 -14.51 4.41
C VAL A 6 2.34 -14.42 5.79
N LYS A 7 1.91 -15.56 6.35
CA LYS A 7 1.23 -15.57 7.65
C LYS A 7 2.12 -15.07 8.79
N LYS A 8 3.41 -15.43 8.80
CA LYS A 8 4.35 -14.98 9.83
C LYS A 8 4.58 -13.48 9.78
N GLN A 9 4.72 -12.92 8.58
CA GLN A 9 4.88 -11.49 8.39
C GLN A 9 3.62 -10.72 8.82
N VAL A 10 2.44 -11.22 8.45
CA VAL A 10 1.16 -10.66 8.91
C VAL A 10 1.06 -10.69 10.44
N ASP A 11 1.36 -11.82 11.07
CA ASP A 11 1.32 -11.93 12.54
C ASP A 11 2.34 -10.97 13.20
N HIS A 12 3.49 -10.75 12.58
CA HIS A 12 4.45 -9.75 13.03
C HIS A 12 3.89 -8.32 12.93
N VAL A 13 3.32 -7.93 11.78
CA VAL A 13 2.67 -6.62 11.61
C VAL A 13 1.53 -6.43 12.62
N PHE A 14 0.73 -7.46 12.88
CA PHE A 14 -0.30 -7.43 13.93
C PHE A 14 0.28 -7.27 15.33
N SER A 15 1.43 -7.88 15.62
CA SER A 15 2.15 -7.65 16.87
C SER A 15 2.58 -6.18 17.03
N ILE A 16 2.91 -5.49 15.94
CA ILE A 16 3.19 -4.04 15.96
C ILE A 16 1.93 -3.26 16.34
N ALA A 17 0.75 -3.63 15.83
CA ALA A 17 -0.53 -2.99 16.14
C ALA A 17 -0.85 -2.98 17.65
N ASN A 18 -0.46 -4.04 18.38
CA ASN A 18 -0.61 -4.08 19.84
C ASN A 18 0.16 -2.95 20.56
N SER A 19 1.18 -2.36 19.94
CA SER A 19 1.94 -1.22 20.48
C SER A 19 1.13 0.07 20.48
N LEU A 20 0.03 0.14 19.72
CA LEU A 20 -0.88 1.29 19.65
C LEU A 20 -1.92 1.29 20.78
N ARG A 21 -2.01 0.22 21.57
CA ARG A 21 -2.99 0.06 22.64
C ARG A 21 -2.93 1.22 23.63
N GLY A 22 -4.11 1.72 23.99
CA GLY A 22 -4.31 2.84 24.91
C GLY A 22 -4.43 4.19 24.22
N THR A 23 -3.62 4.46 23.17
CA THR A 23 -3.75 5.69 22.36
C THR A 23 -4.84 5.54 21.28
N TYR A 24 -5.03 4.31 20.80
CA TYR A 24 -6.01 3.97 19.77
C TYR A 24 -6.96 2.88 20.28
N GLN A 25 -8.19 2.92 19.78
CA GLN A 25 -9.13 1.80 19.85
C GLN A 25 -8.78 0.79 18.75
N ALA A 26 -9.16 -0.48 18.95
CA ALA A 26 -8.73 -1.58 18.10
C ALA A 26 -9.18 -1.44 16.63
N ASP A 27 -10.36 -0.88 16.42
CA ASP A 27 -10.94 -0.55 15.10
C ASP A 27 -10.12 0.52 14.35
N LYS A 28 -9.41 1.39 15.07
CA LYS A 28 -8.58 2.48 14.52
C LYS A 28 -7.12 2.11 14.33
N TYR A 29 -6.71 0.87 14.61
CA TYR A 29 -5.33 0.44 14.33
C TYR A 29 -5.04 0.42 12.82
N LYS A 30 -6.05 0.13 11.99
CA LYS A 30 -5.93 0.09 10.52
C LYS A 30 -5.40 1.41 9.94
N ASP A 31 -5.85 2.54 10.49
CA ASP A 31 -5.50 3.90 10.06
C ASP A 31 -4.00 4.21 10.23
N VAL A 32 -3.29 3.45 11.09
CA VAL A 32 -1.85 3.59 11.29
C VAL A 32 -1.07 2.48 10.59
N ILE A 33 -1.55 1.24 10.72
CA ILE A 33 -0.82 0.05 10.26
C ILE A 33 -0.79 -0.04 8.75
N ILE A 34 -1.88 0.30 8.05
CA ILE A 34 -1.94 0.24 6.59
C ILE A 34 -0.96 1.25 5.97
N PRO A 35 -1.01 2.57 6.31
CA PRO A 35 -0.05 3.53 5.75
C PRO A 35 1.40 3.17 6.06
N MET A 36 1.71 2.75 7.29
CA MET A 36 3.08 2.37 7.67
C MET A 36 3.60 1.17 6.86
N THR A 37 2.75 0.19 6.57
CA THR A 37 3.11 -0.97 5.74
C THR A 37 3.37 -0.55 4.31
N ILE A 38 2.56 0.36 3.75
CA ILE A 38 2.77 0.94 2.42
C ILE A 38 4.11 1.68 2.37
N ILE A 39 4.35 2.61 3.30
CA ILE A 39 5.59 3.40 3.36
C ILE A 39 6.81 2.48 3.45
N ARG A 40 6.75 1.43 4.28
CA ARG A 40 7.86 0.49 4.40
C ARG A 40 8.11 -0.28 3.10
N ARG A 41 7.06 -0.75 2.42
CA ARG A 41 7.20 -1.41 1.10
C ARG A 41 7.80 -0.47 0.06
N LEU A 42 7.39 0.79 0.02
CA LEU A 42 7.94 1.80 -0.89
C LEU A 42 9.42 2.09 -0.57
N GLU A 43 9.78 2.18 0.70
CA GLU A 43 11.16 2.39 1.14
C GLU A 43 12.07 1.22 0.73
N CYS A 44 11.67 -0.02 1.01
CA CYS A 44 12.44 -1.19 0.59
C CYS A 44 12.55 -1.32 -0.94
N ALA A 45 11.54 -0.89 -1.69
CA ALA A 45 11.60 -0.90 -3.16
C ALA A 45 12.59 0.14 -3.71
N LEU A 46 12.73 1.29 -3.04
CA LEU A 46 13.62 2.37 -3.46
C LEU A 46 15.05 2.23 -2.91
N GLU A 47 15.33 1.27 -2.03
CA GLU A 47 16.59 1.17 -1.29
C GLU A 47 17.84 1.28 -2.19
N GLU A 48 17.86 0.58 -3.33
CA GLU A 48 18.99 0.60 -4.27
C GLU A 48 19.09 1.88 -5.11
N THR A 49 17.97 2.55 -5.39
CA THR A 49 17.90 3.67 -6.35
C THR A 49 17.84 5.04 -5.67
N LYS A 50 17.59 5.06 -4.36
CA LYS A 50 17.37 6.27 -3.58
C LYS A 50 18.52 7.26 -3.63
N ASP A 51 19.76 6.78 -3.50
CA ASP A 51 20.94 7.66 -3.53
C ASP A 51 21.13 8.30 -4.91
N ALA A 52 20.79 7.58 -5.99
CA ALA A 52 20.83 8.12 -7.34
C ALA A 52 19.75 9.21 -7.53
N VAL A 53 18.52 8.96 -7.09
CA VAL A 53 17.42 9.94 -7.14
C VAL A 53 17.76 11.20 -6.35
N CYS A 54 18.26 11.06 -5.11
CA CYS A 54 18.63 12.20 -4.27
C CYS A 54 19.75 13.02 -4.93
N THR A 55 20.74 12.37 -5.53
CA THR A 55 21.85 13.06 -6.21
C THR A 55 21.38 13.86 -7.41
N VAL A 56 20.47 13.31 -8.22
CA VAL A 56 19.89 14.03 -9.37
C VAL A 56 19.05 15.22 -8.89
N TYR A 57 18.23 15.02 -7.87
CA TYR A 57 17.38 16.08 -7.32
C TYR A 57 18.18 17.23 -6.68
N GLU A 58 19.28 16.91 -6.00
CA GLU A 58 20.17 17.92 -5.39
C GLU A 58 20.96 18.72 -6.43
N GLN A 59 21.20 18.17 -7.62
CA GLN A 59 21.86 18.89 -8.71
C GLN A 59 20.93 19.92 -9.36
N ASP A 60 19.64 19.59 -9.49
CA ASP A 60 18.62 20.49 -10.03
C ASP A 60 17.26 20.23 -9.37
N ASP A 61 16.87 21.14 -8.48
CA ASP A 61 15.57 21.10 -7.77
C ASP A 61 14.37 21.27 -8.73
N SER A 62 14.61 21.72 -9.97
CA SER A 62 13.58 21.82 -11.02
C SER A 62 13.47 20.57 -11.90
N THR A 63 14.17 19.48 -11.55
CA THR A 63 14.14 18.23 -12.32
C THR A 63 12.71 17.74 -12.51
N PRO A 64 12.27 17.50 -13.76
CA PRO A 64 10.94 16.98 -14.05
C PRO A 64 10.66 15.64 -13.36
N ASP A 65 9.43 15.47 -12.85
CA ASP A 65 8.92 14.24 -12.22
C ASP A 65 9.15 12.97 -13.06
N ALA A 66 9.04 13.09 -14.39
CA ALA A 66 9.29 11.98 -15.32
C ALA A 66 10.73 11.44 -15.24
N ILE A 67 11.72 12.32 -15.07
CA ILE A 67 13.14 11.94 -14.97
C ILE A 67 13.37 11.23 -13.64
N LEU A 68 12.83 11.74 -12.54
CA LEU A 68 12.98 11.13 -11.21
C LEU A 68 12.35 9.73 -11.16
N LYS A 69 11.20 9.53 -11.81
CA LYS A 69 10.58 8.20 -11.98
C LYS A 69 11.41 7.25 -12.85
N GLN A 70 12.06 7.78 -13.89
CA GLN A 70 12.94 6.98 -14.72
C GLN A 70 14.19 6.53 -13.96
N VAL A 71 14.77 7.41 -13.13
CA VAL A 71 15.94 7.10 -12.30
C VAL A 71 15.60 6.12 -11.18
N SER A 72 14.41 6.26 -10.55
CA SER A 72 13.98 5.31 -9.52
C SER A 72 13.63 3.93 -10.07
N GLY A 73 13.32 3.82 -11.37
CA GLY A 73 12.82 2.58 -11.97
C GLY A 73 11.38 2.23 -11.56
N TYR A 74 10.71 3.11 -10.81
CA TYR A 74 9.36 2.94 -10.31
C TYR A 74 8.48 4.14 -10.68
N PRO A 75 7.15 4.02 -10.71
CA PRO A 75 6.24 5.14 -10.95
C PRO A 75 6.16 6.13 -9.76
N PHE A 76 7.10 6.05 -8.82
CA PHE A 76 7.22 6.87 -7.64
C PHE A 76 8.70 7.03 -7.27
N TYR A 77 8.99 8.03 -6.44
CA TYR A 77 10.34 8.30 -5.94
C TYR A 77 10.27 9.02 -4.59
N ASN A 78 11.42 9.14 -3.92
CA ASN A 78 11.59 9.96 -2.72
C ASN A 78 12.86 10.80 -2.86
N THR A 79 12.77 12.09 -2.59
CA THR A 79 13.90 13.04 -2.73
C THR A 79 14.67 13.28 -1.44
N SER A 80 14.23 12.70 -0.32
CA SER A 80 14.88 12.86 0.98
C SER A 80 15.91 11.76 1.24
N ARG A 81 17.05 12.16 1.83
CA ARG A 81 18.08 11.22 2.32
C ARG A 81 17.70 10.50 3.62
N TYR A 82 16.57 10.85 4.24
CA TYR A 82 16.05 10.17 5.42
C TYR A 82 15.56 8.77 5.07
N THR A 83 15.87 7.79 5.92
CA THR A 83 15.22 6.47 5.97
C THR A 83 14.52 6.34 7.32
N LEU A 84 13.56 5.42 7.46
CA LEU A 84 12.93 5.15 8.76
C LEU A 84 13.98 4.85 9.85
N GLU A 85 15.06 4.17 9.50
CA GLU A 85 16.19 3.92 10.41
C GLU A 85 16.94 5.22 10.78
N LYS A 86 17.30 6.07 9.80
CA LYS A 86 17.98 7.36 10.07
C LYS A 86 17.11 8.31 10.89
N LEU A 87 15.79 8.29 10.69
CA LEU A 87 14.85 9.10 11.45
C LEU A 87 14.85 8.75 12.95
N LEU A 88 15.20 7.51 13.31
CA LEU A 88 15.27 7.06 14.71
C LEU A 88 16.51 7.56 15.44
N ALA A 89 17.53 8.07 14.73
CA ALA A 89 18.73 8.65 15.33
C ALA A 89 18.41 9.91 16.14
N GLU A 90 17.39 10.67 15.73
CA GLU A 90 16.95 11.92 16.40
C GLU A 90 15.50 11.81 16.90
N PRO A 91 15.24 11.03 17.96
CA PRO A 91 13.88 10.73 18.42
C PRO A 91 13.10 11.98 18.86
N ALA A 92 13.78 13.04 19.30
CA ALA A 92 13.15 14.30 19.70
C ALA A 92 12.53 15.06 18.52
N GLN A 93 13.13 14.96 17.32
CA GLN A 93 12.66 15.60 16.09
C GLN A 93 11.91 14.62 15.16
N LEU A 94 11.75 13.35 15.56
CA LEU A 94 11.13 12.31 14.76
C LEU A 94 9.77 12.73 14.19
N HIS A 95 8.94 13.40 14.99
CA HIS A 95 7.62 13.87 14.56
C HIS A 95 7.70 14.80 13.35
N ARG A 96 8.58 15.80 13.40
CA ARG A 96 8.79 16.75 12.30
C ARG A 96 9.48 16.08 11.11
N ASN A 97 10.58 15.37 11.39
CA ASN A 97 11.40 14.76 10.33
C ASN A 97 10.63 13.69 9.56
N LEU A 98 9.76 12.92 10.22
CA LEU A 98 8.89 11.96 9.55
C LEU A 98 7.91 12.66 8.61
N LYS A 99 7.30 13.78 8.99
CA LYS A 99 6.42 14.54 8.09
C LYS A 99 7.18 15.03 6.86
N THR A 100 8.35 15.63 7.06
CA THR A 100 9.20 16.07 5.94
C THR A 100 9.64 14.92 5.04
N TYR A 101 9.93 13.75 5.61
CA TYR A 101 10.24 12.54 4.85
C TYR A 101 9.06 12.10 3.96
N LEU A 102 7.83 12.18 4.47
CA LEU A 102 6.62 11.83 3.72
C LEU A 102 6.28 12.85 2.65
N GLU A 103 6.51 14.13 2.91
CA GLU A 103 6.34 15.24 1.95
C GLU A 103 7.35 15.19 0.80
N ALA A 104 8.46 14.48 0.97
CA ALA A 104 9.50 14.28 -0.05
C ALA A 104 9.20 13.13 -1.02
N PHE A 105 8.10 12.38 -0.83
CA PHE A 105 7.66 11.42 -1.84
C PHE A 105 7.04 12.10 -3.06
N SER A 106 7.00 11.37 -4.17
CA SER A 106 6.35 11.81 -5.40
C SER A 106 4.86 12.16 -5.21
N PRO A 107 4.28 13.05 -6.04
CA PRO A 107 2.91 13.57 -5.85
C PRO A 107 1.84 12.50 -5.69
N ASN A 108 1.92 11.40 -6.45
CA ASN A 108 0.99 10.27 -6.35
C ASN A 108 0.98 9.58 -4.98
N ILE A 109 2.13 9.44 -4.33
CA ILE A 109 2.21 8.83 -3.00
C ILE A 109 1.71 9.81 -1.94
N ARG A 110 2.03 11.11 -2.08
CA ARG A 110 1.53 12.14 -1.17
C ARG A 110 0.01 12.22 -1.18
N MET A 111 -0.59 12.11 -2.35
CA MET A 111 -2.05 12.04 -2.53
C MET A 111 -2.69 10.90 -1.73
N ILE A 112 -2.07 9.70 -1.74
CA ILE A 112 -2.55 8.53 -0.98
C ILE A 112 -2.43 8.74 0.53
N LEU A 113 -1.42 9.48 0.99
CA LEU A 113 -1.19 9.77 2.41
C LEU A 113 -1.97 10.98 2.90
N ASP A 114 -2.49 11.82 1.99
CA ASP A 114 -3.23 13.02 2.32
C ASP A 114 -4.59 12.71 2.94
N LYS A 115 -5.13 13.71 3.64
CA LYS A 115 -6.43 13.63 4.30
C LYS A 115 -7.62 13.62 3.35
N ASN A 116 -7.55 14.37 2.25
CA ASN A 116 -8.73 14.61 1.42
C ASN A 116 -9.03 13.44 0.47
N GLU A 117 -7.97 12.78 0.01
CA GLU A 117 -8.04 11.76 -1.04
C GLU A 117 -7.67 10.36 -0.53
N GLY A 118 -7.07 10.27 0.66
CA GLY A 118 -6.39 9.08 1.11
C GLY A 118 -6.58 8.76 2.58
N LEU A 119 -5.48 8.37 3.23
CA LEU A 119 -5.49 7.69 4.53
C LEU A 119 -5.37 8.62 5.74
N ASP A 120 -5.31 9.94 5.54
CA ASP A 120 -5.14 10.96 6.60
C ASP A 120 -3.96 10.66 7.55
N PHE A 121 -2.84 10.20 6.98
CA PHE A 121 -1.76 9.64 7.80
C PHE A 121 -1.03 10.73 8.62
N PHE A 122 -0.96 11.96 8.11
CA PHE A 122 -0.37 13.09 8.83
C PHE A 122 -1.07 13.38 10.17
N THR A 123 -2.40 13.26 10.23
CA THR A 123 -3.16 13.40 11.48
C THR A 123 -2.86 12.24 12.44
N GLN A 124 -2.68 11.02 11.91
CA GLN A 124 -2.31 9.86 12.74
C GLN A 124 -0.90 9.99 13.32
N ILE A 125 0.03 10.62 12.61
CA ILE A 125 1.37 10.95 13.14
C ILE A 125 1.27 11.89 14.35
N ASP A 126 0.43 12.93 14.27
CA ASP A 126 0.19 13.85 15.39
C ASP A 126 -0.40 13.13 16.61
N LYS A 127 -1.36 12.25 16.39
CA LYS A 127 -2.00 11.48 17.46
C LYS A 127 -1.05 10.45 18.08
N MET A 128 -0.23 9.77 17.28
CA MET A 128 0.82 8.86 17.76
C MET A 128 1.89 9.58 18.58
N HIS A 129 2.25 10.80 18.19
CA HIS A 129 3.22 11.62 18.93
C HIS A 129 2.66 12.05 20.29
N LYS A 130 1.42 12.56 20.34
CA LYS A 130 0.74 12.90 21.60
C LYS A 130 0.59 11.71 22.55
N GLY A 131 0.41 10.50 21.99
CA GLY A 131 0.33 9.26 22.76
C GLY A 131 1.67 8.61 23.11
N SER A 132 2.81 9.22 22.78
CA SER A 132 4.16 8.66 22.99
C SER A 132 4.37 7.27 22.37
N ARG A 133 3.68 6.97 21.25
CA ARG A 133 3.79 5.68 20.54
C ARG A 133 4.60 5.76 19.25
N LEU A 134 4.76 6.95 18.67
CA LEU A 134 5.36 7.15 17.35
C LEU A 134 6.72 6.45 17.19
N THR A 135 7.67 6.70 18.10
CA THR A 135 9.03 6.12 18.03
C THR A 135 9.04 4.61 18.09
N GLY A 136 8.15 4.01 18.89
CA GLY A 136 8.05 2.55 19.00
C GLY A 136 7.49 1.91 17.74
N VAL A 137 6.50 2.55 17.11
CA VAL A 137 5.89 2.09 15.86
C VAL A 137 6.90 2.20 14.72
N VAL A 138 7.52 3.37 14.53
CA VAL A 138 8.51 3.58 13.45
C VAL A 138 9.67 2.60 13.56
N ARG A 139 10.18 2.34 14.77
CA ARG A 139 11.25 1.35 15.01
C ARG A 139 10.88 -0.07 14.57
N LYS A 140 9.69 -0.54 14.97
CA LYS A 140 9.27 -1.89 14.58
C LYS A 140 9.05 -2.00 13.07
N PHE A 141 8.57 -0.94 12.42
CA PHE A 141 8.41 -0.93 10.97
C PHE A 141 9.74 -0.78 10.20
N SER A 142 10.77 -0.12 10.76
CA SER A 142 12.09 -0.06 10.12
C SER A 142 12.80 -1.41 10.10
N GLU A 143 12.47 -2.31 11.03
CA GLU A 143 13.03 -3.67 11.10
C GLU A 143 12.32 -4.65 10.15
N LEU A 144 11.13 -4.30 9.65
CA LEU A 144 10.35 -5.16 8.76
C LEU A 144 10.97 -5.21 7.37
N ASP A 145 11.15 -6.39 6.82
CA ASP A 145 11.75 -6.54 5.50
C ASP A 145 10.69 -6.86 4.46
N LEU A 146 10.32 -5.84 3.69
CA LEU A 146 9.29 -5.93 2.67
C LEU A 146 9.86 -5.69 1.27
N ALA A 147 11.12 -6.06 1.00
CA ALA A 147 11.73 -5.88 -0.31
C ALA A 147 11.02 -6.68 -1.42
N PRO A 148 10.90 -6.15 -2.65
CA PRO A 148 10.29 -6.86 -3.79
C PRO A 148 10.93 -8.20 -4.13
N GLU A 149 12.23 -8.36 -3.91
CA GLU A 149 12.98 -9.60 -4.14
C GLU A 149 12.59 -10.71 -3.19
N ARG A 150 12.31 -10.37 -1.93
CA ARG A 150 11.96 -11.32 -0.87
C ARG A 150 10.47 -11.62 -0.87
N ILE A 151 9.65 -10.57 -0.99
CA ILE A 151 8.20 -10.66 -1.04
C ILE A 151 7.73 -10.19 -2.41
N ASN A 152 7.34 -11.14 -3.27
CA ASN A 152 6.80 -10.80 -4.58
C ASN A 152 5.47 -10.04 -4.46
N ASN A 153 5.05 -9.36 -5.54
CA ASN A 153 3.87 -8.49 -5.52
C ASN A 153 2.57 -9.23 -5.19
N VAL A 154 2.45 -10.50 -5.59
CA VAL A 154 1.28 -11.33 -5.30
C VAL A 154 1.19 -11.63 -3.79
N ALA A 155 2.30 -12.02 -3.17
CA ALA A 155 2.42 -12.25 -1.74
C ALA A 155 2.15 -10.97 -0.94
N MET A 156 2.64 -9.81 -1.43
CA MET A 156 2.33 -8.52 -0.82
C MET A 156 0.83 -8.21 -0.86
N GLY A 157 0.17 -8.51 -1.98
CA GLY A 157 -1.29 -8.41 -2.11
C GLY A 157 -2.02 -9.26 -1.07
N TYR A 158 -1.63 -10.53 -0.92
CA TYR A 158 -2.19 -11.40 0.13
C TYR A 158 -1.95 -10.89 1.55
N MET A 159 -0.79 -10.27 1.83
CA MET A 159 -0.54 -9.67 3.14
C MET A 159 -1.47 -8.50 3.41
N PHE A 160 -1.63 -7.56 2.46
CA PHE A 160 -2.54 -6.43 2.63
C PHE A 160 -3.99 -6.89 2.78
N GLU A 161 -4.40 -7.88 2.00
CA GLU A 161 -5.72 -8.49 2.08
C GLU A 161 -5.99 -9.05 3.48
N GLU A 162 -5.06 -9.86 4.00
CA GLU A 162 -5.20 -10.47 5.33
C GLU A 162 -5.16 -9.41 6.45
N LEU A 163 -4.36 -8.34 6.29
CA LEU A 163 -4.37 -7.20 7.22
C LEU A 163 -5.75 -6.53 7.26
N ILE A 164 -6.30 -6.18 6.09
CA ILE A 164 -7.62 -5.53 5.98
C ILE A 164 -8.70 -6.45 6.54
N ARG A 165 -8.69 -7.73 6.16
CA ARG A 165 -9.65 -8.74 6.64
C ARG A 165 -9.70 -8.78 8.17
N ARG A 166 -8.56 -8.96 8.84
CA ARG A 166 -8.51 -9.03 10.31
C ARG A 166 -8.86 -7.71 11.01
N PHE A 167 -8.57 -6.56 10.41
CA PHE A 167 -9.03 -5.28 10.96
C PHE A 167 -10.52 -5.04 10.74
N SER A 168 -11.11 -5.60 9.67
CA SER A 168 -12.55 -5.50 9.37
C SER A 168 -13.44 -6.40 10.25
N GLU A 169 -12.90 -7.48 10.82
CA GLU A 169 -13.63 -8.37 11.73
C GLU A 169 -14.17 -7.66 12.97
N ASN A 170 -13.52 -6.56 13.38
CA ASN A 170 -13.91 -5.76 14.54
C ASN A 170 -14.51 -4.39 14.16
N ALA A 171 -14.78 -4.16 12.87
CA ALA A 171 -15.30 -2.90 12.39
C ALA A 171 -16.83 -2.81 12.52
N GLU A 172 -17.36 -1.59 12.55
CA GLU A 172 -18.80 -1.34 12.54
C GLU A 172 -19.43 -1.76 11.20
N ALA A 173 -20.75 -1.97 11.20
CA ALA A 173 -21.49 -2.38 10.01
C ALA A 173 -21.31 -1.35 8.88
N GLY A 174 -20.75 -1.80 7.75
CA GLY A 174 -20.42 -0.96 6.58
C GLY A 174 -18.92 -0.91 6.24
N ASP A 175 -18.05 -1.26 7.20
CA ASP A 175 -16.58 -1.30 7.03
C ASP A 175 -16.05 -2.75 6.83
N HIS A 176 -16.90 -3.65 6.35
CA HIS A 176 -16.58 -5.07 6.24
C HIS A 176 -15.90 -5.41 4.93
N TYR A 177 -14.83 -6.20 5.02
CA TYR A 177 -14.11 -6.75 3.88
C TYR A 177 -14.86 -7.95 3.28
N THR A 178 -14.94 -8.01 1.96
CA THR A 178 -15.51 -9.15 1.22
C THR A 178 -14.46 -10.25 1.03
N PRO A 179 -14.61 -11.45 1.62
CA PRO A 179 -13.63 -12.52 1.47
C PRO A 179 -13.39 -12.90 0.00
N ARG A 180 -12.16 -13.25 -0.34
CA ARG A 180 -11.75 -13.55 -1.71
C ARG A 180 -12.52 -14.71 -2.34
N GLU A 181 -12.94 -15.69 -1.56
CA GLU A 181 -13.79 -16.79 -2.01
C GLU A 181 -15.15 -16.29 -2.48
N VAL A 182 -15.71 -15.29 -1.78
CA VAL A 182 -16.97 -14.65 -2.14
C VAL A 182 -16.79 -13.82 -3.40
N VAL A 183 -15.73 -13.02 -3.50
CA VAL A 183 -15.43 -12.27 -4.75
C VAL A 183 -15.25 -13.22 -5.93
N ARG A 184 -14.50 -14.32 -5.74
CA ARG A 184 -14.32 -15.34 -6.79
C ARG A 184 -15.64 -15.97 -7.21
N LEU A 185 -16.54 -16.23 -6.27
CA LEU A 185 -17.87 -16.75 -6.57
C LEU A 185 -18.69 -15.73 -7.36
N LEU A 186 -18.71 -14.46 -6.95
CA LEU A 186 -19.42 -13.38 -7.63
C LEU A 186 -18.93 -13.20 -9.07
N VAL A 187 -17.61 -13.21 -9.30
CA VAL A 187 -17.03 -13.13 -10.64
C VAL A 187 -17.42 -14.33 -11.48
N ARG A 188 -17.36 -15.54 -10.93
CA ARG A 188 -17.77 -16.76 -11.63
C ARG A 188 -19.25 -16.76 -11.99
N LEU A 189 -20.12 -16.25 -11.11
CA LEU A 189 -21.54 -16.09 -11.39
C LEU A 189 -21.79 -15.03 -12.45
N GLY A 190 -21.08 -13.89 -12.37
CA GLY A 190 -21.19 -12.80 -13.36
C GLY A 190 -20.73 -13.20 -14.75
N LEU A 191 -19.75 -14.11 -14.86
CA LEU A 191 -19.22 -14.64 -16.11
C LEU A 191 -19.85 -16.00 -16.52
N ALA A 192 -20.86 -16.48 -15.80
CA ALA A 192 -21.41 -17.81 -16.01
C ALA A 192 -22.14 -17.96 -17.36
N GLU A 193 -22.80 -16.90 -17.83
CA GLU A 193 -23.59 -16.91 -19.06
C GLU A 193 -23.43 -15.59 -19.84
N GLY A 194 -23.55 -15.65 -21.17
CA GLY A 194 -23.59 -14.45 -22.03
C GLY A 194 -22.32 -13.61 -22.07
N SER A 195 -21.18 -14.20 -21.69
CA SER A 195 -19.89 -13.51 -21.54
C SER A 195 -18.85 -13.94 -22.57
N GLU A 196 -19.23 -14.73 -23.59
CA GLU A 196 -18.31 -15.25 -24.61
C GLU A 196 -17.60 -14.13 -25.38
N ASP A 197 -18.29 -13.01 -25.55
CA ASP A 197 -17.83 -11.82 -26.25
C ASP A 197 -16.77 -11.02 -25.46
N LEU A 198 -16.62 -11.27 -24.15
CA LEU A 198 -15.59 -10.67 -23.31
C LEU A 198 -14.21 -11.31 -23.54
N PHE A 199 -14.16 -12.51 -24.11
CA PHE A 199 -12.91 -13.22 -24.36
C PHE A 199 -12.31 -12.91 -25.74
N GLU A 200 -12.94 -12.03 -26.53
CA GLU A 200 -12.45 -11.62 -27.84
C GLU A 200 -11.21 -10.71 -27.73
N PRO A 201 -10.13 -10.98 -28.51
CA PRO A 201 -8.91 -10.21 -28.41
C PRO A 201 -9.09 -8.76 -28.90
N GLY A 202 -8.64 -7.79 -28.09
CA GLY A 202 -8.64 -6.36 -28.44
C GLY A 202 -9.85 -5.58 -27.92
N LYS A 203 -10.74 -6.20 -27.14
CA LYS A 203 -11.82 -5.50 -26.44
C LYS A 203 -11.33 -4.85 -25.15
N ASN A 204 -11.76 -3.60 -24.94
CA ASN A 204 -11.61 -2.91 -23.66
C ASN A 204 -12.87 -3.13 -22.84
N ILE A 205 -12.74 -3.82 -21.70
CA ILE A 205 -13.85 -4.12 -20.80
C ILE A 205 -13.78 -3.16 -19.62
N ASN A 206 -14.88 -2.44 -19.37
CA ASN A 206 -15.03 -1.61 -18.20
C ASN A 206 -15.70 -2.42 -17.10
N VAL A 207 -14.97 -2.67 -16.01
CA VAL A 207 -15.51 -3.31 -14.81
C VAL A 207 -15.87 -2.22 -13.81
N ALA A 208 -17.14 -2.19 -13.38
CA ALA A 208 -17.61 -1.27 -12.36
C ALA A 208 -17.80 -2.01 -11.03
N ASP A 209 -17.17 -1.51 -9.98
CA ASP A 209 -17.42 -1.90 -8.61
C ASP A 209 -17.89 -0.64 -7.86
N GLN A 210 -19.18 -0.60 -7.52
CA GLN A 210 -19.78 0.56 -6.86
C GLN A 210 -19.37 0.70 -5.39
N MET A 211 -18.82 -0.36 -4.78
CA MET A 211 -18.44 -0.38 -3.37
C MET A 211 -16.93 -0.52 -3.15
N GLY A 212 -16.14 -0.63 -4.22
CA GLY A 212 -14.67 -0.49 -4.28
C GLY A 212 -13.85 -1.61 -3.63
N ASP A 213 -14.42 -2.33 -2.65
CA ASP A 213 -13.76 -3.35 -1.84
C ASP A 213 -13.39 -4.63 -2.63
N CYS A 214 -14.04 -4.89 -3.78
CA CYS A 214 -13.78 -6.07 -4.60
C CYS A 214 -12.70 -5.86 -5.68
N SER A 215 -12.25 -4.63 -5.89
CA SER A 215 -11.34 -4.24 -7.00
C SER A 215 -9.99 -4.99 -7.01
N SER A 216 -9.39 -5.23 -5.85
CA SER A 216 -8.11 -5.97 -5.72
C SER A 216 -8.24 -7.46 -6.04
N ALA A 217 -9.37 -8.07 -5.65
CA ALA A 217 -9.65 -9.48 -5.92
C ALA A 217 -10.09 -9.73 -7.38
N LEU A 218 -10.81 -8.77 -7.98
CA LEU A 218 -11.15 -8.75 -9.40
C LEU A 218 -9.89 -8.71 -10.29
N SER A 219 -8.96 -7.79 -10.01
CA SER A 219 -7.70 -7.67 -10.77
C SER A 219 -6.82 -8.92 -10.67
N GLY A 220 -6.69 -9.50 -9.47
CA GLY A 220 -5.91 -10.71 -9.26
C GLY A 220 -6.47 -11.94 -10.00
N TRP A 221 -7.80 -12.09 -10.03
CA TRP A 221 -8.44 -13.22 -10.70
C TRP A 221 -8.29 -13.15 -12.23
N LEU A 222 -8.49 -11.97 -12.82
CA LEU A 222 -8.34 -11.74 -14.26
C LEU A 222 -6.91 -12.01 -14.73
N VAL A 223 -5.89 -11.61 -13.97
CA VAL A 223 -4.47 -11.86 -14.31
C VAL A 223 -4.10 -13.35 -14.20
N GLU A 224 -4.71 -14.09 -13.28
CA GLU A 224 -4.33 -15.46 -12.98
C GLU A 224 -5.02 -16.50 -13.88
N HIS A 225 -6.23 -16.21 -14.37
CA HIS A 225 -7.06 -17.17 -15.12
C HIS A 225 -7.28 -16.80 -16.60
N ASP A 226 -6.81 -15.64 -17.06
CA ASP A 226 -6.91 -15.24 -18.47
C ASP A 226 -5.51 -15.13 -19.14
N PRO A 227 -5.15 -16.05 -20.07
CA PRO A 227 -3.90 -16.02 -20.80
C PRO A 227 -3.70 -14.75 -21.67
N CYS A 228 -4.79 -14.13 -22.11
CA CYS A 228 -4.81 -12.93 -22.95
C CYS A 228 -4.53 -11.67 -22.14
N VAL A 229 -5.10 -11.58 -20.93
CA VAL A 229 -4.81 -10.51 -19.94
C VAL A 229 -3.35 -10.55 -19.48
N ARG A 230 -2.81 -11.76 -19.31
CA ARG A 230 -1.41 -11.99 -18.90
C ARG A 230 -0.38 -11.49 -19.93
N GLN A 231 -0.76 -11.37 -21.20
CA GLN A 231 0.14 -10.99 -22.30
C GLN A 231 0.08 -9.50 -22.69
N ARG A 232 -0.97 -8.74 -22.33
CA ARG A 232 -1.23 -7.41 -22.93
C ARG A 232 -1.20 -6.20 -21.99
N GLY A 233 -0.88 -6.38 -20.71
CA GLY A 233 -0.33 -5.32 -19.86
C GLY A 233 -1.01 -3.94 -19.94
N THR A 234 -2.34 -3.83 -20.01
CA THR A 234 -3.07 -2.57 -19.73
C THR A 234 -4.53 -2.87 -19.45
N PHE A 235 -4.94 -2.68 -18.19
CA PHE A 235 -6.34 -2.53 -17.79
C PHE A 235 -6.49 -1.10 -17.28
N ALA A 236 -7.35 -0.31 -17.92
CA ALA A 236 -7.70 1.03 -17.43
C ALA A 236 -8.81 0.89 -16.38
N TRP A 237 -8.43 0.91 -15.11
CA TRP A 237 -9.38 1.02 -14.01
C TRP A 237 -9.91 2.46 -13.95
N ARG A 238 -11.22 2.65 -14.14
CA ARG A 238 -11.93 3.87 -13.73
C ARG A 238 -12.83 3.52 -12.57
N ALA A 239 -12.32 3.70 -11.35
CA ALA A 239 -13.17 3.81 -10.18
C ALA A 239 -13.83 5.19 -10.23
N SER A 240 -15.12 5.25 -10.55
CA SER A 240 -15.93 6.43 -10.29
C SER A 240 -16.65 6.20 -8.97
N CYS A 241 -16.16 6.78 -7.88
CA CYS A 241 -17.00 7.02 -6.71
C CYS A 241 -18.01 8.10 -7.07
N GLN A 242 -19.31 7.78 -6.98
CA GLN A 242 -20.37 8.79 -6.87
C GLN A 242 -20.71 8.97 -5.40
#